data_AF-A0A7Y5H891-F1
#
_entry.id   AF-A0A7Y5H891-F1
#
_cell.length_a   1.000
_cell.length_b   1.000
_cell.length_c   1.000
_cell.angle_alpha   90.00
_cell.angle_beta   90.00
_cell.angle_gamma   90.00
#
_symmetry.space_group_name_H-M   'P 1'
#
loop_
_entity.id
_entity.type
_entity.pdbx_description
1 polymer ?
#
loop_
_entity_poly.entity_id
_entity_poly.type
_entity_poly.pdbx_seq_one_letter_code
_entity_poly.pdbx_strand_id
1 'polypeptide(L)'
;MLADADVRARIALDFVAVQVAITDDGFPGYAPALSLFRWGYESQWWAKFGYTMTVICDPDGSYPLGWSGDGRRQVFWESAAYQPDRFLSFLERSLECRRMQRSILESGLSGKDKDRLLKALLATAFDVPDAHVEWFLDRDGREIRLSGGDR
;
A
#
# COMPACT_ATOMS: atom_id res chain seq x y z
N MET A 1 -5.69 4.56 18.20
CA MET A 1 -7.05 4.84 17.66
C MET A 1 -7.07 6.28 17.17
N LEU A 2 -7.64 6.56 15.99
CA LEU A 2 -7.75 7.93 15.47
C LEU A 2 -8.84 8.69 16.23
N ALA A 3 -8.59 9.94 16.61
CA ALA A 3 -9.44 10.68 17.54
C ALA A 3 -10.61 11.40 16.85
N ASP A 4 -10.37 11.92 15.65
CA ASP A 4 -11.24 12.86 14.96
C ASP A 4 -12.56 12.21 14.51
N ALA A 5 -13.65 12.97 14.62
CA ALA A 5 -14.99 12.46 14.31
C ALA A 5 -15.15 12.19 12.81
N ASP A 6 -14.72 13.14 11.96
CA ASP A 6 -14.92 13.06 10.51
C ASP A 6 -14.09 11.94 9.87
N VAL A 7 -12.85 11.75 10.33
CA VAL A 7 -12.01 10.61 9.92
C VAL A 7 -12.66 9.28 10.29
N ARG A 8 -13.18 9.15 11.51
CA ARG A 8 -13.90 7.93 11.93
C ARG A 8 -15.20 7.71 11.16
N ALA A 9 -15.94 8.76 10.86
CA ALA A 9 -17.16 8.70 10.05
C ALA A 9 -16.86 8.26 8.61
N ARG A 10 -15.83 8.84 7.96
CA ARG A 10 -15.36 8.43 6.63
C ARG A 10 -14.90 6.97 6.61
N ILE A 11 -14.13 6.54 7.62
CA ILE A 11 -13.71 5.13 7.76
C ILE A 11 -14.93 4.21 7.87
N ALA A 12 -15.88 4.52 8.76
CA ALA A 12 -17.07 3.70 8.98
C ALA A 12 -18.03 3.65 7.77
N LEU A 13 -17.99 4.65 6.88
CA LEU A 13 -18.80 4.70 5.67
C LEU A 13 -18.22 3.86 4.52
N ASP A 14 -16.92 4.03 4.26
CA ASP A 14 -16.30 3.56 3.01
C ASP A 14 -15.30 2.38 3.22
N PHE A 15 -14.95 2.03 4.46
CA PHE A 15 -13.87 1.08 4.77
C PHE A 15 -14.21 0.10 5.91
N VAL A 16 -13.43 -0.96 6.01
CA VAL A 16 -13.41 -1.86 7.18
C VAL A 16 -12.05 -1.69 7.88
N ALA A 17 -12.06 -1.15 9.10
CA ALA A 17 -10.84 -0.94 9.87
C ALA A 17 -10.38 -2.25 10.55
N VAL A 18 -9.14 -2.65 10.30
CA VAL A 18 -8.49 -3.79 10.95
C VAL A 18 -7.20 -3.32 11.60
N GLN A 19 -6.98 -3.69 12.86
CA GLN A 19 -5.71 -3.44 13.57
C GLN A 19 -4.93 -4.75 13.64
N VAL A 20 -3.66 -4.72 13.20
CA VAL A 20 -2.77 -5.89 13.15
C VAL A 20 -1.56 -5.63 14.05
N ALA A 21 -1.34 -6.50 15.04
CA ALA A 21 -0.16 -6.47 15.91
C ALA A 21 0.96 -7.33 15.31
N ILE A 22 1.81 -6.71 14.49
CA ILE A 22 2.89 -7.41 13.76
C ILE A 22 4.01 -7.98 14.66
N THR A 23 3.98 -7.69 15.96
CA THR A 23 4.90 -8.25 16.97
C THR A 23 4.52 -9.65 17.40
N ASP A 24 3.22 -9.97 17.42
CA ASP A 24 2.69 -11.14 18.13
C ASP A 24 2.28 -12.26 17.15
N ASP A 25 1.87 -11.90 15.92
CA ASP A 25 1.50 -12.85 14.84
C ASP A 25 2.18 -12.53 13.49
N GLY A 26 3.14 -11.60 13.44
CA GLY A 26 3.85 -11.24 12.22
C GLY A 26 2.96 -10.60 11.13
N PHE A 27 3.23 -10.93 9.86
CA PHE A 27 2.46 -10.43 8.72
C PHE A 27 1.34 -11.42 8.36
N PRO A 28 0.05 -11.02 8.38
CA PRO A 28 -1.06 -11.95 8.23
C PRO A 28 -1.19 -12.48 6.79
N GLY A 29 -1.23 -13.81 6.64
CA GLY A 29 -1.33 -14.47 5.34
C GLY A 29 -2.61 -14.18 4.56
N TYR A 30 -3.68 -13.72 5.23
CA TYR A 30 -4.93 -13.31 4.57
C TYR A 30 -4.86 -11.94 3.88
N ALA A 31 -3.77 -11.19 4.04
CA ALA A 31 -3.56 -9.90 3.37
C ALA A 31 -2.22 -9.88 2.60
N PRO A 32 -2.13 -10.58 1.45
CA PRO A 32 -0.91 -10.65 0.63
C PRO A 32 -0.29 -9.28 0.29
N ALA A 33 -1.10 -8.23 0.14
CA ALA A 33 -0.64 -6.86 -0.08
C ALA A 33 0.32 -6.33 1.01
N LEU A 34 0.23 -6.85 2.24
CA LEU A 34 1.12 -6.47 3.34
C LEU A 34 2.54 -7.04 3.19
N SER A 35 2.75 -8.06 2.34
CA SER A 35 4.06 -8.67 2.11
C SER A 35 5.11 -7.69 1.58
N LEU A 36 4.71 -6.68 0.81
CA LEU A 36 5.59 -5.62 0.31
C LEU A 36 6.22 -4.80 1.45
N PHE A 37 5.49 -4.64 2.56
CA PHE A 37 5.93 -3.87 3.74
C PHE A 37 6.70 -4.73 4.74
N ARG A 38 6.60 -6.06 4.63
CA ARG A 38 7.34 -7.03 5.46
C ARG A 38 8.85 -6.80 5.37
N TRP A 39 9.38 -6.59 4.17
CA TRP A 39 10.79 -6.29 3.97
C TRP A 39 11.23 -5.02 4.72
N GLY A 40 10.40 -3.97 4.73
CA GLY A 40 10.69 -2.74 5.47
C GLY A 40 10.76 -2.96 7.00
N TYR A 41 9.86 -3.79 7.53
CA TYR A 41 9.84 -4.17 8.95
C TYR A 41 10.97 -5.14 9.33
N GLU A 42 11.39 -6.04 8.45
CA GLU A 42 12.45 -7.03 8.71
C GLU A 42 13.86 -6.46 8.51
N SER A 43 14.07 -5.57 7.53
CA SER A 43 15.39 -4.99 7.20
C SER A 43 15.87 -3.89 8.16
N GLN A 44 14.98 -3.34 9.00
CA GLN A 44 15.26 -2.19 9.86
C GLN A 44 15.14 -2.57 11.34
N TRP A 45 16.27 -2.63 12.06
CA TRP A 45 16.28 -3.00 13.49
C TRP A 45 15.39 -2.08 14.34
N TRP A 46 15.36 -0.78 14.03
CA TRP A 46 14.56 0.22 14.74
C TRP A 46 13.05 0.07 14.50
N ALA A 47 12.62 -0.62 13.43
CA ALA A 47 11.20 -0.88 13.19
C ALA A 47 10.57 -1.73 14.33
N LYS A 48 11.37 -2.56 14.99
CA LYS A 48 10.93 -3.36 16.15
C LYS A 48 10.58 -2.51 17.39
N PHE A 49 10.91 -1.21 17.38
CA PHE A 49 10.75 -0.30 18.51
C PHE A 49 9.65 0.76 18.30
N GLY A 50 8.99 0.81 17.13
CA GLY A 50 7.98 1.85 16.86
C GLY A 50 7.32 1.87 15.48
N TYR A 51 7.36 0.80 14.69
CA TYR A 51 6.78 0.80 13.34
C TYR A 51 5.25 0.95 13.35
N THR A 52 4.74 2.12 12.92
CA THR A 52 3.29 2.38 12.79
C THR A 52 2.94 2.75 11.36
N MET A 53 1.97 2.04 10.79
CA MET A 53 1.50 2.27 9.43
C MET A 53 0.04 1.83 9.26
N THR A 54 -0.73 2.66 8.54
CA THR A 54 -2.02 2.31 7.96
C THR A 54 -1.80 1.83 6.54
N VAL A 55 -2.40 0.72 6.12
CA VAL A 55 -2.47 0.28 4.72
C VAL A 55 -3.92 0.06 4.35
N ILE A 56 -4.32 0.52 3.17
CA ILE A 56 -5.62 0.23 2.57
C ILE A 56 -5.38 -0.78 1.46
N CYS A 57 -6.18 -1.85 1.45
CA CYS A 57 -6.14 -2.91 0.44
C CYS A 57 -7.51 -3.06 -0.21
N ASP A 58 -7.57 -3.69 -1.39
CA ASP A 58 -8.85 -4.20 -1.92
C ASP A 58 -9.43 -5.27 -0.96
N PRO A 59 -10.75 -5.53 -0.91
CA PRO A 59 -11.36 -6.37 0.14
C PRO A 59 -10.88 -7.83 0.21
N ASP A 60 -10.22 -8.36 -0.83
CA ASP A 60 -9.59 -9.68 -0.81
C ASP A 60 -8.16 -9.67 -0.24
N GLY A 61 -7.66 -8.50 0.18
CA GLY A 61 -6.30 -8.31 0.70
C GLY A 61 -5.19 -8.46 -0.35
N SER A 62 -5.51 -8.69 -1.63
CA SER A 62 -4.54 -9.07 -2.66
C SER A 62 -3.73 -7.90 -3.24
N TYR A 63 -4.23 -6.66 -3.09
CA TYR A 63 -3.63 -5.49 -3.73
C TYR A 63 -3.69 -4.24 -2.83
N PRO A 64 -2.58 -3.49 -2.68
CA PRO A 64 -2.55 -2.25 -1.92
C PRO A 64 -3.13 -1.09 -2.73
N LEU A 65 -3.96 -0.28 -2.08
CA LEU A 65 -4.61 0.92 -2.63
C LEU A 65 -4.03 2.22 -2.06
N GLY A 66 -3.22 2.13 -0.99
CA GLY A 66 -2.52 3.23 -0.35
C GLY A 66 -1.96 2.85 1.04
N TRP A 67 -1.02 3.60 1.57
CA TRP A 67 -0.57 3.53 2.97
C TRP A 67 -0.20 4.92 3.49
N SER A 68 -0.18 5.05 4.81
CA SER A 68 0.23 6.26 5.53
C SER A 68 0.85 5.86 6.87
N GLY A 69 2.05 6.35 7.16
CA GLY A 69 2.77 6.05 8.40
C GLY A 69 4.25 6.35 8.33
N ASP A 70 4.98 5.96 9.38
CA ASP A 70 6.38 6.34 9.60
C ASP A 70 7.37 5.17 9.58
N GLY A 71 6.96 4.05 8.96
CA GLY A 71 7.76 2.83 8.69
C GLY A 71 8.93 2.99 7.70
N ARG A 72 9.67 4.09 7.86
CA ARG A 72 10.76 4.70 7.08
C ARG A 72 11.74 3.71 6.39
N ARG A 73 12.30 4.06 5.24
CA ARG A 73 13.43 5.02 5.12
C ARG A 73 13.30 5.81 3.81
N GLN A 74 13.12 7.13 3.80
CA GLN A 74 13.27 8.12 4.88
C GLN A 74 12.06 9.08 4.96
N VAL A 75 10.84 8.50 5.04
CA VAL A 75 9.46 9.04 5.28
C VAL A 75 8.44 9.03 4.12
N PHE A 76 8.74 8.36 3.00
CA PHE A 76 7.78 7.97 1.95
C PHE A 76 6.62 8.95 1.57
N TRP A 77 6.83 10.20 1.17
CA TRP A 77 7.95 11.08 1.49
C TRP A 77 7.57 12.22 2.45
N GLU A 78 6.29 12.30 2.88
CA GLU A 78 5.86 13.23 3.93
C GLU A 78 4.77 12.67 4.88
N SER A 79 4.57 11.35 4.95
CA SER A 79 3.51 10.74 5.79
C SER A 79 3.85 10.69 7.31
N ALA A 80 4.62 11.65 7.81
CA ALA A 80 5.01 11.74 9.20
C ALA A 80 4.00 12.60 10.00
N ALA A 81 3.45 12.01 11.05
CA ALA A 81 2.34 12.51 11.87
C ALA A 81 0.98 12.55 11.16
N TYR A 82 0.04 11.80 11.72
CA TYR A 82 -1.38 11.86 11.39
C TYR A 82 -1.89 13.31 11.51
N GLN A 83 -2.35 13.85 10.39
CA GLN A 83 -3.03 15.14 10.28
C GLN A 83 -4.43 14.85 9.68
N PRO A 84 -5.54 15.19 10.36
CA PRO A 84 -6.87 14.73 9.96
C PRO A 84 -7.22 15.05 8.50
N ASP A 85 -6.98 16.29 8.05
CA ASP A 85 -7.27 16.72 6.68
C ASP A 85 -6.45 15.95 5.64
N ARG A 86 -5.14 15.79 5.86
CA ARG A 86 -4.26 15.00 4.98
C ARG A 86 -4.71 13.53 4.96
N PHE A 87 -5.16 13.00 6.09
CA PHE A 87 -5.63 11.63 6.20
C PHE A 87 -6.96 11.41 5.47
N LEU A 88 -7.89 12.38 5.50
CA LEU A 88 -9.11 12.34 4.69
C LEU A 88 -8.79 12.32 3.18
N SER A 89 -7.86 13.16 2.71
CA SER A 89 -7.40 13.13 1.31
C SER A 89 -6.73 11.80 0.92
N PHE A 90 -6.03 11.16 1.85
CA PHE A 90 -5.46 9.82 1.67
C PHE A 90 -6.54 8.74 1.49
N LEU A 91 -7.60 8.78 2.32
CA LEU A 91 -8.75 7.88 2.18
C LEU A 91 -9.42 8.04 0.81
N GLU A 92 -9.67 9.28 0.39
CA GLU A 92 -10.32 9.57 -0.90
C GLU A 92 -9.47 9.12 -2.10
N ARG A 93 -8.15 9.36 -2.08
CA ARG A 93 -7.23 8.88 -3.11
C ARG A 93 -7.22 7.35 -3.21
N SER A 94 -7.27 6.64 -2.10
CA SER A 94 -7.29 5.17 -2.10
C SER A 94 -8.58 4.59 -2.71
N LEU A 95 -9.72 5.28 -2.54
CA LEU A 95 -10.97 4.93 -3.24
C LEU A 95 -10.88 5.19 -4.75
N GLU A 96 -10.19 6.25 -5.17
CA GLU A 96 -9.92 6.52 -6.58
C GLU A 96 -8.99 5.47 -7.20
N CYS A 97 -7.88 5.14 -6.54
CA CYS A 97 -6.98 4.06 -6.95
C CYS A 97 -7.74 2.74 -7.15
N ARG A 98 -8.70 2.42 -6.27
CA ARG A 98 -9.58 1.24 -6.43
C ARG A 98 -10.44 1.29 -7.70
N ARG A 99 -11.02 2.44 -8.01
CA ARG A 99 -11.82 2.63 -9.24
C ARG A 99 -10.94 2.45 -10.48
N MET A 100 -9.74 3.01 -10.48
CA MET A 100 -8.76 2.85 -11.57
C MET A 100 -8.30 1.39 -11.73
N GLN A 101 -7.93 0.74 -10.62
CA GLN A 101 -7.52 -0.67 -10.58
C GLN A 101 -8.62 -1.57 -11.18
N ARG A 102 -9.88 -1.39 -10.77
CA ARG A 102 -11.02 -2.11 -11.34
C ARG A 102 -11.19 -1.85 -12.84
N SER A 103 -11.14 -0.58 -13.28
CA SER A 103 -11.22 -0.23 -14.70
C SER A 103 -10.13 -0.91 -15.54
N ILE A 104 -8.89 -0.99 -15.02
CA ILE A 104 -7.79 -1.71 -15.67
C ILE A 104 -8.10 -3.22 -15.75
N LEU A 105 -8.52 -3.84 -14.65
CA LEU A 105 -8.83 -5.27 -14.58
C LEU A 105 -10.02 -5.68 -15.47
N GLU A 106 -11.07 -4.85 -15.52
CA GLU A 106 -12.30 -5.06 -16.30
C GLU A 106 -12.14 -4.69 -17.79
N SER A 107 -11.06 -3.99 -18.18
CA SER A 107 -10.80 -3.59 -19.56
C SER A 107 -10.54 -4.78 -20.52
N GLY A 108 -10.65 -4.53 -21.83
CA GLY A 108 -10.25 -5.47 -22.88
C GLY A 108 -8.74 -5.53 -23.17
N LEU A 109 -7.89 -4.92 -22.33
CA LEU A 109 -6.44 -4.87 -22.54
C LEU A 109 -5.76 -6.24 -22.38
N SER A 110 -4.58 -6.40 -22.98
CA SER A 110 -3.77 -7.61 -22.79
C SER A 110 -3.30 -7.73 -21.33
N GLY A 111 -3.03 -8.96 -20.87
CA GLY A 111 -2.53 -9.18 -19.51
C GLY A 111 -1.25 -8.40 -19.20
N LYS A 112 -0.36 -8.24 -20.18
CA LYS A 112 0.89 -7.46 -20.06
C LYS A 112 0.63 -5.96 -19.92
N ASP A 113 -0.37 -5.42 -20.61
CA ASP A 113 -0.72 -4.01 -20.51
C ASP A 113 -1.45 -3.70 -19.21
N LYS A 114 -2.34 -4.60 -18.76
CA LYS A 114 -2.99 -4.51 -17.43
C LYS A 114 -1.95 -4.51 -16.32
N ASP A 115 -1.03 -5.47 -16.35
CA ASP A 115 0.10 -5.57 -15.41
C ASP A 115 0.92 -4.27 -15.39
N ARG A 116 1.33 -3.75 -16.56
CA ARG A 116 2.03 -2.46 -16.67
C ARG A 116 1.24 -1.28 -16.07
N LEU A 117 -0.06 -1.19 -16.33
CA LEU A 117 -0.89 -0.10 -15.82
C LEU A 117 -1.11 -0.19 -14.31
N LEU A 118 -1.28 -1.40 -13.77
CA LEU A 118 -1.35 -1.63 -12.32
C LEU A 118 -0.04 -1.20 -11.65
N LYS A 119 1.12 -1.57 -12.22
CA LYS A 119 2.44 -1.14 -11.74
C LYS A 119 2.61 0.38 -11.75
N ALA A 120 2.20 1.05 -12.81
CA ALA A 120 2.23 2.52 -12.90
C ALA A 120 1.26 3.18 -11.90
N LEU A 121 0.09 2.57 -11.67
CA LEU A 121 -0.86 3.01 -10.64
C LEU A 121 -0.28 2.84 -9.23
N LEU A 122 0.48 1.77 -8.96
CA LEU A 122 1.27 1.63 -7.74
C LEU A 122 2.33 2.75 -7.68
N ALA A 123 3.25 2.85 -8.64
CA ALA A 123 4.29 3.89 -8.64
C ALA A 123 3.74 5.31 -8.36
N THR A 124 2.61 5.66 -9.01
CA THR A 124 1.90 6.93 -8.81
C THR A 124 1.24 7.06 -7.44
N ALA A 125 0.51 6.05 -6.97
CA ALA A 125 -0.09 6.07 -5.63
C ALA A 125 0.98 6.07 -4.53
N PHE A 126 2.17 5.55 -4.84
CA PHE A 126 3.31 5.42 -3.94
C PHE A 126 4.26 6.63 -3.94
N ASP A 127 4.08 7.58 -4.86
CA ASP A 127 5.01 8.69 -5.11
C ASP A 127 6.46 8.18 -5.30
N VAL A 128 6.58 6.95 -5.82
CA VAL A 128 7.85 6.28 -6.12
C VAL A 128 8.14 6.55 -7.60
N PRO A 129 9.28 7.18 -7.94
CA PRO A 129 9.67 7.33 -9.32
C PRO A 129 9.76 5.96 -10.01
N ASP A 130 9.25 5.85 -11.25
CA ASP A 130 9.27 4.60 -12.05
C ASP A 130 10.65 3.91 -12.10
N ALA A 131 11.74 4.67 -11.88
CA ALA A 131 13.11 4.19 -11.82
C ALA A 131 13.49 3.40 -10.55
N HIS A 132 12.63 3.31 -9.52
CA HIS A 132 12.98 2.76 -8.20
C HIS A 132 12.13 1.60 -7.69
N VAL A 133 11.06 1.21 -8.40
CA VAL A 133 10.38 -0.06 -8.12
C VAL A 133 11.16 -1.18 -8.82
N GLU A 134 12.23 -1.67 -8.20
CA GLU A 134 13.08 -2.70 -8.82
C GLU A 134 12.35 -4.05 -8.96
N TRP A 135 11.52 -4.39 -7.97
CA TRP A 135 10.72 -5.63 -7.95
C TRP A 135 9.53 -5.54 -6.98
N PHE A 136 8.58 -6.47 -7.13
CA PHE A 136 7.44 -6.69 -6.24
C PHE A 136 7.03 -8.17 -6.31
N LEU A 137 6.15 -8.64 -5.41
CA LEU A 137 5.63 -10.00 -5.45
C LEU A 137 4.29 -10.06 -6.20
N ASP A 138 4.10 -11.06 -7.07
CA ASP A 138 2.82 -11.34 -7.71
C ASP A 138 1.83 -12.06 -6.79
N ARG A 139 0.64 -12.39 -7.32
CA ARG A 139 -0.41 -13.11 -6.58
C ARG A 139 -0.02 -14.53 -6.16
N ASP A 140 0.98 -15.13 -6.80
CA ASP A 140 1.56 -16.43 -6.46
C ASP A 140 2.78 -16.30 -5.52
N GLY A 141 3.11 -15.07 -5.08
CA GLY A 141 4.26 -14.76 -4.24
C GLY A 141 5.61 -14.76 -4.99
N ARG A 142 5.61 -14.67 -6.32
CA ARG A 142 6.83 -14.66 -7.15
C ARG A 142 7.38 -13.26 -7.30
N GLU A 143 8.70 -13.13 -7.21
CA GLU A 143 9.43 -11.89 -7.46
C GLU A 143 9.36 -11.50 -8.95
N ILE A 144 8.59 -10.46 -9.27
CA ILE A 144 8.57 -9.83 -10.58
C ILE A 144 9.42 -8.56 -10.53
N ARG A 145 10.54 -8.57 -11.27
CA ARG A 145 11.39 -7.40 -11.48
C ARG A 145 10.84 -6.49 -12.58
N LEU A 146 10.98 -5.17 -12.44
CA LEU A 146 10.42 -4.21 -13.41
C LEU A 146 11.40 -3.71 -14.48
N SER A 147 12.70 -3.94 -14.32
CA SER A 147 13.69 -3.52 -15.30
C SER A 147 14.67 -4.65 -15.65
N GLY A 148 14.66 -5.03 -16.93
CA GLY A 148 15.82 -5.61 -17.60
C GLY A 148 16.79 -4.49 -17.96
N GLY A 149 17.46 -3.94 -16.96
CA GLY A 149 18.56 -3.00 -17.15
C GLY A 149 19.88 -3.73 -17.04
N ASP A 150 20.42 -4.19 -18.16
CA ASP A 150 21.82 -4.64 -18.22
C ASP A 150 22.73 -3.47 -17.79
N ARG A 151 23.59 -3.74 -16.81
CA ARG A 151 24.72 -2.90 -16.38
C ARG A 151 25.98 -3.74 -16.41
#